data_AF-I6QMD4-F1
#
_entry.id   AF-I6QMD4-F1
#
_cell.length_a   1.000
_cell.length_b   1.000
_cell.length_c   1.000
_cell.angle_alpha   90.00
_cell.angle_beta   90.00
_cell.angle_gamma   90.00
#
_symmetry.space_group_name_H-M   'P 1'
#
loop_
_entity.id
_entity.type
_entity.pdbx_description
1 polymer ?
#
loop_
_entity_poly.entity_id
_entity_poly.type
_entity_poly.pdbx_seq_one_letter_code
_entity_poly.pdbx_strand_id
1 'polypeptide(L)' 'AEHEYNASTFAARVTTSTLADFHSAICSGIGALRGALHGGANEWAMALIERFQTPDEAEAGVLEMLRQKQLIMGFGHPV' A
#
# COMPACT_ATOMS: atom_id res chain seq x y z
N ALA A 1 3.71 2.17 15.21
CA ALA A 1 2.61 1.25 14.89
C ALA A 1 1.28 1.97 14.69
N GLU A 2 1.27 3.30 14.62
CA GLU A 2 0.07 4.14 14.48
C GLU A 2 0.39 5.23 13.45
N HIS A 3 -0.59 5.58 12.60
CA HIS A 3 -0.45 6.55 11.51
C HIS A 3 -1.79 7.24 11.20
N GLU A 4 -2.40 7.81 12.23
CA GLU A 4 -3.60 8.65 12.21
C GLU A 4 -4.75 8.05 11.37
N TYR A 5 -5.31 8.81 10.42
CA TYR A 5 -6.52 8.44 9.67
C TYR A 5 -6.19 7.86 8.30
N ASN A 6 -5.22 6.96 8.25
CA ASN A 6 -4.99 6.14 7.06
C ASN A 6 -6.23 5.29 6.72
N ALA A 7 -6.29 4.80 5.48
CA ALA A 7 -7.48 4.15 4.92
C ALA A 7 -8.03 2.98 5.77
N SER A 8 -7.15 2.15 6.34
CA SER A 8 -7.58 1.04 7.21
C SER A 8 -8.11 1.51 8.55
N THR A 9 -7.50 2.52 9.17
CA THR A 9 -8.02 3.12 10.40
C THR A 9 -9.39 3.76 10.17
N PHE A 10 -9.55 4.45 9.04
CA PHE A 10 -10.83 5.05 8.67
C PHE A 10 -11.92 4.00 8.41
N ALA A 11 -11.61 2.93 7.68
CA ALA A 11 -12.55 1.82 7.44
C ALA A 11 -13.01 1.13 8.74
N ALA A 12 -12.08 0.89 9.67
CA ALA A 12 -12.41 0.35 10.98
C ALA A 12 -13.38 1.28 11.73
N ARG A 13 -13.16 2.61 11.70
CA ARG A 13 -14.04 3.60 12.35
C ARG A 13 -15.42 3.67 11.71
N VAL A 14 -15.51 3.64 10.37
CA VAL A 14 -16.80 3.59 9.67
C VAL A 14 -17.58 2.35 10.10
N THR A 15 -16.92 1.20 10.19
CA THR A 15 -17.55 -0.05 10.65
C THR A 15 -18.03 0.06 12.11
N THR A 16 -17.21 0.60 13.00
CA THR A 16 -17.59 0.83 14.41
C THR A 16 -18.76 1.82 14.54
N SER A 17 -18.91 2.79 13.63
CA SER A 17 -19.97 3.80 13.69
C SER A 17 -21.39 3.22 13.58
N THR A 18 -21.53 2.00 13.08
CA THR A 18 -22.80 1.27 13.00
C THR A 18 -23.06 0.36 14.20
N LEU A 19 -22.29 0.51 15.29
CA LEU A 19 -22.32 -0.35 16.49
C LEU A 19 -21.95 -1.82 16.21
N ALA A 20 -21.21 -2.09 15.14
CA ALA A 20 -20.65 -3.41 14.88
C ALA A 20 -19.60 -3.79 15.94
N ASP A 21 -19.41 -5.10 16.14
CA ASP A 21 -18.45 -5.60 17.11
C ASP A 21 -16.99 -5.36 16.67
N PHE A 22 -16.07 -5.51 17.62
CA PHE A 22 -14.66 -5.22 17.42
C PHE A 22 -13.99 -6.14 16.39
N HIS A 23 -14.41 -7.42 16.26
CA HIS A 23 -13.86 -8.31 15.24
C HIS A 23 -14.28 -7.86 13.84
N SER A 24 -15.54 -7.44 13.68
CA SER A 24 -16.02 -6.87 12.41
C SER A 24 -15.24 -5.62 12.00
N ALA A 25 -14.97 -4.71 12.94
CA ALA A 25 -14.16 -3.51 12.69
C ALA A 25 -12.71 -3.84 12.28
N ILE A 26 -12.07 -4.81 12.96
CA ILE A 26 -10.73 -5.27 12.59
C ILE A 26 -10.72 -5.92 11.21
N CYS A 27 -11.65 -6.83 10.91
CA CYS A 27 -11.72 -7.48 9.61
C CYS A 27 -11.85 -6.47 8.47
N SER A 28 -12.66 -5.42 8.66
CA SER A 28 -12.79 -4.30 7.72
C SER A 28 -11.47 -3.56 7.52
N GLY A 29 -10.78 -3.21 8.61
CA GLY A 29 -9.47 -2.57 8.57
C GLY A 29 -8.41 -3.43 7.86
N ILE A 30 -8.37 -4.74 8.11
CA ILE A 30 -7.49 -5.69 7.41
C ILE A 30 -7.80 -5.74 5.92
N GLY A 31 -9.08 -5.77 5.54
CA GLY A 31 -9.51 -5.74 4.14
C GLY A 31 -8.99 -4.51 3.41
N ALA A 32 -9.10 -3.34 4.03
CA ALA A 32 -8.56 -2.10 3.50
C ALA A 32 -7.02 -2.09 3.45
N LEU A 33 -6.35 -2.63 4.47
CA LEU A 33 -4.88 -2.72 4.53
C LEU A 33 -4.30 -3.62 3.45
N ARG A 34 -5.00 -4.70 3.07
CA ARG A 34 -4.55 -5.64 2.02
C ARG A 34 -4.40 -4.99 0.65
N GLY A 35 -5.05 -3.86 0.38
CA GLY A 35 -4.99 -3.20 -0.92
C GLY A 35 -3.57 -2.81 -1.33
N ALA A 36 -3.24 -2.96 -2.62
CA ALA A 36 -1.90 -2.67 -3.15
C ALA A 36 -1.46 -1.22 -2.91
N LEU A 37 -2.40 -0.27 -2.89
CA LEU A 37 -2.16 1.16 -2.63
C LEU A 37 -2.10 1.53 -1.14
N HIS A 38 -2.20 0.55 -0.24
CA HIS A 38 -2.10 0.75 1.20
C HIS A 38 -1.04 -0.20 1.77
N GLY A 39 -1.42 -1.17 2.61
CA GLY A 39 -0.48 -2.08 3.26
C GLY A 39 0.17 -3.09 2.32
N GLY A 40 -0.41 -3.35 1.14
CA GLY A 40 0.18 -4.24 0.13
C GLY A 40 1.37 -3.62 -0.61
N ALA A 41 1.61 -2.31 -0.50
CA ALA A 41 2.65 -1.64 -1.29
C ALA A 41 4.06 -2.19 -1.05
N ASN A 42 4.34 -2.76 0.13
CA ASN A 42 5.63 -3.34 0.48
C ASN A 42 5.96 -4.63 -0.31
N GLU A 43 4.98 -5.53 -0.46
CA GLU A 43 5.12 -6.77 -1.26
C GLU A 43 5.39 -6.42 -2.72
N TRP A 44 4.71 -5.41 -3.24
CA TRP A 44 4.91 -4.91 -4.60
C TRP A 44 6.26 -4.21 -4.79
N ALA A 45 6.74 -3.49 -3.77
CA ALA A 45 8.07 -2.89 -3.79
C ALA A 45 9.15 -3.99 -3.83
N MET A 46 9.00 -5.07 -3.05
CA MET A 46 9.92 -6.20 -3.10
C MET A 46 9.88 -6.90 -4.47
N ALA A 47 8.69 -7.16 -5.00
CA ALA A 47 8.53 -7.75 -6.33
C ALA A 47 9.14 -6.88 -7.45
N LEU A 48 9.17 -5.54 -7.28
CA LEU A 48 9.86 -4.65 -8.20
C LEU A 48 11.39 -4.77 -8.07
N ILE A 49 11.91 -4.83 -6.85
CA ILE A 49 13.35 -4.96 -6.58
C ILE A 49 13.90 -6.27 -7.14
N GLU A 50 13.19 -7.38 -6.97
CA GLU A 50 13.60 -8.72 -7.43
C GLU A 50 13.71 -8.86 -8.95
N ARG A 51 13.20 -7.89 -9.73
CA ARG A 51 13.28 -7.89 -11.19
C ARG A 51 14.66 -7.55 -11.74
N PHE A 52 15.55 -7.00 -10.91
CA PHE A 52 16.83 -6.45 -11.35
C PHE A 52 17.99 -7.13 -10.61
N GLN A 53 19.07 -7.44 -11.34
CA GLN A 53 20.25 -8.11 -10.76
C GLN A 53 21.33 -7.11 -10.33
N THR A 54 21.30 -5.91 -10.90
CA THR A 54 22.27 -4.84 -10.61
C THR A 54 21.59 -3.48 -10.43
N PRO A 55 22.25 -2.52 -9.76
CA PRO A 55 21.73 -1.15 -9.64
C PRO A 55 21.52 -0.45 -11.00
N ASP A 56 22.42 -0.68 -11.96
CA ASP A 56 22.35 -0.04 -13.28
C ASP A 56 21.12 -0.52 -14.07
N GLU A 57 20.80 -1.82 -14.00
CA GLU A 57 19.57 -2.38 -14.58
C GLU A 57 18.32 -1.81 -13.92
N ALA A 58 18.34 -1.65 -12.60
CA ALA A 58 17.22 -1.08 -11.85
C ALA A 58 16.98 0.38 -12.23
N GLU A 59 18.03 1.19 -12.38
CA GLU A 59 17.92 2.59 -12.80
C GLU A 59 17.29 2.70 -14.19
N ALA A 60 17.83 1.96 -15.17
CA ALA A 60 17.29 1.96 -16.52
C ALA A 60 15.83 1.47 -16.56
N GLY A 61 15.50 0.43 -15.80
CA GLY A 61 14.15 -0.12 -15.70
C GLY A 61 13.15 0.86 -15.10
N VAL A 62 13.50 1.52 -13.99
CA VAL A 62 12.64 2.52 -13.33
C VAL A 62 12.43 3.74 -14.23
N LEU A 63 13.47 4.22 -14.91
CA LEU A 63 13.35 5.32 -15.87
C LEU A 63 12.37 5.01 -17.01
N GLU A 64 12.40 3.78 -17.54
CA GLU A 64 11.44 3.35 -18.56
C GLU A 64 10.01 3.26 -18.02
N MET A 65 9.82 2.74 -16.80
CA MET A 65 8.51 2.70 -16.15
C MET A 65 7.92 4.11 -15.96
N LEU A 66 8.75 5.08 -15.56
CA LEU A 66 8.38 6.48 -15.45
C LEU A 66 8.02 7.08 -16.81
N ARG A 67 8.77 6.77 -17.87
CA ARG A 67 8.47 7.20 -19.25
C ARG A 67 7.10 6.69 -19.70
N GLN A 68 6.73 5.49 -19.27
CA GLN A 68 5.42 4.88 -19.52
C GLN A 68 4.31 5.33 -18.54
N LYS A 69 4.61 6.24 -17.61
CA LYS A 69 3.69 6.73 -16.58
C LYS A 69 3.13 5.62 -15.68
N GLN A 70 3.91 4.57 -15.47
CA GLN A 70 3.56 3.54 -14.51
C GLN A 70 3.72 4.06 -13.08
N LEU A 71 2.86 3.60 -12.16
CA LEU A 71 3.02 3.88 -10.74
C LEU A 71 4.16 3.06 -10.17
N ILE A 72 5.09 3.72 -9.49
CA ILE A 72 6.19 3.06 -8.79
C ILE A 72 5.73 2.78 -7.34
N MET A 73 5.41 1.51 -7.07
CA MET A 73 4.95 1.08 -5.76
C MET A 73 6.04 1.31 -4.69
N GLY A 74 5.63 1.79 -3.51
CA GLY A 74 6.54 2.21 -2.43
C GLY A 74 6.88 3.71 -2.43
N PHE A 75 6.41 4.47 -3.43
CA PHE A 75 6.56 5.93 -3.50
C PHE A 75 5.20 6.63 -3.55
N GLY A 76 5.15 7.83 -2.99
CA GLY A 76 3.92 8.62 -2.82
C GLY A 76 3.33 8.44 -1.42
N HIS A 77 2.96 9.55 -0.78
CA HIS A 77 2.37 9.53 0.56
C HIS A 77 1.26 10.58 0.64
N PRO A 78 -0.01 10.17 0.71
CA PRO A 78 -1.09 11.07 1.08
C PRO A 78 -1.07 11.17 2.61
N VAL A 79 -0.44 12.21 3.16
CA VAL A 79 -0.64 12.57 4.57
C VAL A 79 -2.00 13.26 4.68
#